data_AF-A0A7X8W5X4-F1
#
_entry.id   AF-A0A7X8W5X4-F1
#
_cell.length_a   1.000
_cell.length_b   1.000
_cell.length_c   1.000
_cell.angle_alpha   90.00
_cell.angle_beta   90.00
_cell.angle_gamma   90.00
#
_symmetry.space_group_name_H-M   'P 1'
#
loop_
_entity.id
_entity.type
_entity.pdbx_description
1 polymer ?
#
loop_
_entity_poly.entity_id
_entity_poly.type
_entity_poly.pdbx_seq_one_letter_code
_entity_poly.pdbx_strand_id
1 'polypeptide(L)'
;MTEFVGIGARRPGSERYELSARLAELIGEFNRNLIDFVADIIPAVKPQVAFYEQLGQPGIDCLEQTMRLAREKGLLVIADAKRGDIGSTAQAYAAAWLGGESAADALTVNPYLGTDGMEPFLAACRKFNKGLFVLVRTSNPSAAELQDLEVEGEPLYARVARLVAKWGNDPDLIGACGFSSIGAVVGATWPTEARLIRAVLPRTFFLIPGYGAQGGAAADCAAGFTSENYGALVNASRSLIAAWRNASRYAAGADYAAATRTAALRMRDELRAAAL
;
A
#
# COMPACT_ATOMS: atom_id res chain seq x y z
N MET A 1 -2.81 34.46 20.63
CA MET A 1 -2.72 33.10 21.19
C MET A 1 -4.07 32.46 20.87
N THR A 2 -4.13 31.68 19.80
CA THR A 2 -5.40 31.11 19.32
C THR A 2 -5.33 29.63 19.59
N GLU A 3 -5.83 29.20 20.75
CA GLU A 3 -6.05 27.80 21.03
C GLU A 3 -7.28 27.35 20.23
N PHE A 4 -7.07 26.43 19.29
CA PHE A 4 -8.15 25.81 18.53
C PHE A 4 -8.38 24.40 19.07
N VAL A 5 -9.52 24.18 19.71
CA VAL A 5 -9.94 22.84 20.14
C VAL A 5 -10.70 22.19 18.97
N GLY A 6 -9.98 21.40 18.17
CA GLY A 6 -10.60 20.57 17.14
C GLY A 6 -11.26 19.34 17.77
N ILE A 7 -12.58 19.35 17.93
CA ILE A 7 -13.36 18.15 18.30
C ILE A 7 -14.09 17.65 17.05
N GLY A 8 -13.52 16.63 16.39
CA GLY A 8 -13.96 16.13 15.09
C GLY A 8 -14.65 14.75 15.12
N ALA A 9 -15.27 14.34 16.22
CA ALA A 9 -15.95 13.04 16.31
C ALA A 9 -17.45 13.16 15.97
N ARG A 10 -17.98 12.21 15.17
CA ARG A 10 -19.43 12.08 14.96
C ARG A 10 -20.06 11.51 16.23
N ARG A 11 -21.08 12.17 16.77
CA ARG A 11 -21.80 11.70 17.97
C ARG A 11 -22.53 10.39 17.63
N PRO A 12 -22.33 9.30 18.40
CA PRO A 12 -23.13 8.08 18.27
C PRO A 12 -24.64 8.38 18.36
N GLY A 13 -25.46 7.69 17.57
CA GLY A 13 -26.90 7.92 17.49
C GLY A 13 -27.35 9.13 16.66
N SER A 14 -26.41 9.91 16.09
CA SER A 14 -26.78 10.93 15.10
C SER A 14 -27.05 10.30 13.73
N GLU A 15 -27.94 10.87 12.93
CA GLU A 15 -28.25 10.39 11.57
C GLU A 15 -26.98 10.18 10.72
N ARG A 16 -26.03 11.12 10.81
CA ARG A 16 -24.74 11.05 10.10
C ARG A 16 -23.82 9.93 10.61
N TYR A 17 -23.94 9.53 11.88
CA TYR A 17 -23.23 8.38 12.42
C TYR A 17 -23.89 7.07 11.95
N GLU A 18 -25.21 6.97 12.02
CA GLU A 18 -25.95 5.77 11.59
C GLU A 18 -25.75 5.48 10.10
N LEU A 19 -25.76 6.51 9.24
CA LEU A 19 -25.43 6.35 7.83
C LEU A 19 -24.01 5.83 7.63
N SER A 20 -23.04 6.35 8.40
CA SER A 20 -21.66 5.88 8.39
C SER A 20 -21.55 4.42 8.80
N ALA A 21 -22.27 4.01 9.85
CA ALA A 21 -22.29 2.64 10.34
C ALA A 21 -22.84 1.67 9.28
N ARG A 22 -23.96 2.04 8.65
CA ARG A 22 -24.55 1.23 7.57
C ARG A 22 -23.64 1.13 6.34
N LEU A 23 -22.99 2.23 5.95
CA LEU A 23 -22.01 2.20 4.85
C LEU A 23 -20.80 1.33 5.20
N ALA A 24 -20.31 1.41 6.44
CA ALA A 24 -19.19 0.60 6.91
C ALA A 24 -19.55 -0.90 6.92
N GLU A 25 -20.76 -1.27 7.32
CA GLU A 25 -21.27 -2.65 7.26
C GLU A 25 -21.27 -3.18 5.82
N LEU A 26 -21.85 -2.43 4.88
CA LEU A 26 -21.87 -2.80 3.46
C LEU A 26 -20.46 -2.95 2.86
N ILE A 27 -19.54 -2.07 3.24
CA ILE A 27 -18.12 -2.17 2.84
C ILE A 27 -17.48 -3.43 3.44
N GLY A 28 -17.78 -3.75 4.71
CA GLY A 28 -17.27 -4.94 5.39
C GLY A 28 -17.75 -6.22 4.72
N GLU A 29 -19.03 -6.32 4.39
CA GLU A 29 -19.60 -7.46 3.64
C GLU A 29 -18.97 -7.58 2.25
N PHE A 30 -18.86 -6.46 1.53
CA PHE A 30 -18.23 -6.43 0.21
C PHE A 30 -16.77 -6.91 0.28
N ASN A 31 -15.98 -6.38 1.21
CA ASN A 31 -14.59 -6.77 1.42
C ASN A 31 -14.45 -8.25 1.78
N ARG A 32 -15.31 -8.76 2.66
CA ARG A 32 -15.32 -10.16 3.06
C ARG A 32 -15.50 -11.08 1.86
N ASN A 33 -16.54 -10.82 1.06
CA ASN A 33 -16.82 -11.62 -0.13
C ASN A 33 -15.68 -11.55 -1.15
N LEU A 34 -15.08 -10.37 -1.34
CA LEU A 34 -13.91 -10.25 -2.22
C LEU A 34 -12.73 -11.09 -1.71
N ILE A 35 -12.36 -10.95 -0.43
CA ILE A 35 -11.24 -11.66 0.19
C ILE A 35 -11.44 -13.18 0.09
N ASP A 36 -12.63 -13.67 0.42
CA ASP A 36 -12.96 -15.10 0.34
C ASP A 36 -12.74 -15.69 -1.07
N PHE A 37 -12.98 -14.89 -2.11
CA PHE A 37 -12.81 -15.31 -3.50
C PHE A 37 -11.40 -15.14 -4.06
N VAL A 38 -10.48 -14.47 -3.35
CA VAL A 38 -9.12 -14.21 -3.88
C VAL A 38 -7.99 -14.63 -2.95
N ALA A 39 -8.28 -15.04 -1.71
CA ALA A 39 -7.26 -15.30 -0.70
C ALA A 39 -6.23 -16.38 -1.10
N ASP A 40 -6.63 -17.35 -1.93
CA ASP A 40 -5.76 -18.41 -2.43
C ASP A 40 -4.87 -17.99 -3.62
N ILE A 41 -5.08 -16.79 -4.18
CA ILE A 41 -4.39 -16.34 -5.41
C ILE A 41 -3.62 -15.03 -5.27
N ILE A 42 -3.84 -14.25 -4.20
CA ILE A 42 -3.09 -13.02 -3.92
C ILE A 42 -2.22 -13.18 -2.67
N PRO A 43 -1.06 -12.50 -2.59
CA PRO A 43 -0.21 -12.58 -1.41
C PRO A 43 -0.62 -11.60 -0.30
N ALA A 44 -1.34 -10.53 -0.65
CA ALA A 44 -1.59 -9.42 0.26
C ALA A 44 -2.84 -8.61 -0.13
N VAL A 45 -3.48 -8.01 0.87
CA VAL A 45 -4.45 -6.91 0.69
C VAL A 45 -3.82 -5.58 1.10
N LYS A 46 -4.26 -4.50 0.45
CA LYS A 46 -3.77 -3.15 0.73
C LYS A 46 -4.91 -2.15 0.93
N PRO A 47 -5.59 -2.15 2.10
CA PRO A 47 -6.63 -1.17 2.39
C PRO A 47 -6.07 0.26 2.32
N GLN A 48 -6.74 1.13 1.56
CA GLN A 48 -6.46 2.55 1.56
C GLN A 48 -7.25 3.21 2.69
N VAL A 49 -6.53 3.62 3.72
CA VAL A 49 -7.08 4.01 5.02
C VAL A 49 -8.04 5.20 4.91
N ALA A 50 -7.79 6.14 4.00
CA ALA A 50 -8.63 7.32 3.80
C ALA A 50 -10.10 6.97 3.49
N PHE A 51 -10.37 5.85 2.80
CA PHE A 51 -11.74 5.45 2.48
C PHE A 51 -12.54 4.96 3.69
N TYR A 52 -11.85 4.56 4.75
CA TYR A 52 -12.44 4.18 6.04
C TYR A 52 -12.52 5.40 6.97
N GLU A 53 -11.46 6.22 7.03
CA GLU A 53 -11.42 7.45 7.84
C GLU A 53 -12.59 8.40 7.56
N GLN A 54 -12.98 8.56 6.29
CA GLN A 54 -14.11 9.43 5.92
C GLN A 54 -15.44 9.03 6.60
N LEU A 55 -15.58 7.77 7.03
CA LEU A 55 -16.75 7.26 7.73
C LEU A 55 -16.69 7.46 9.25
N GLY A 56 -15.57 7.95 9.80
CA GLY A 56 -15.36 8.10 11.24
C GLY A 56 -15.17 6.75 11.93
N GLN A 57 -15.53 6.67 13.22
CA GLN A 57 -15.33 5.46 14.03
C GLN A 57 -15.86 4.17 13.37
N PRO A 58 -17.09 4.11 12.82
CA PRO A 58 -17.57 2.88 12.18
C PRO A 58 -16.70 2.42 11.01
N GLY A 59 -16.10 3.36 10.28
CA GLY A 59 -15.15 3.04 9.21
C GLY A 59 -13.86 2.44 9.75
N ILE A 60 -13.32 2.99 10.84
CA ILE A 60 -12.13 2.44 11.49
C ILE A 60 -12.41 1.03 12.03
N ASP A 61 -13.57 0.81 12.65
CA ASP A 61 -13.98 -0.52 13.12
C ASP A 61 -14.05 -1.51 11.94
N CYS A 62 -14.64 -1.10 10.81
CA CYS A 62 -14.69 -1.91 9.58
C CYS A 62 -13.30 -2.19 9.00
N LEU A 63 -12.38 -1.22 9.04
CA LEU A 63 -10.99 -1.40 8.63
C LEU A 63 -10.31 -2.47 9.47
N GLU A 64 -10.42 -2.38 10.79
CA GLU A 64 -9.83 -3.37 11.71
C GLU A 64 -10.37 -4.77 11.48
N GLN A 65 -11.69 -4.90 11.28
CA GLN A 65 -12.32 -6.18 10.94
C GLN A 65 -11.84 -6.73 9.60
N THR A 66 -11.73 -5.87 8.58
CA THR A 66 -11.22 -6.25 7.25
C THR A 66 -9.77 -6.75 7.32
N MET A 67 -8.91 -6.04 8.07
CA MET A 67 -7.52 -6.43 8.26
C MET A 67 -7.40 -7.75 9.03
N ARG A 68 -8.21 -7.95 10.07
CA ARG A 68 -8.26 -9.20 10.84
C ARG A 68 -8.65 -10.38 9.96
N LEU A 69 -9.73 -10.24 9.19
CA LEU A 69 -10.20 -11.27 8.26
C LEU A 69 -9.11 -11.64 7.24
N ALA A 70 -8.42 -10.66 6.66
CA ALA A 70 -7.36 -10.93 5.70
C ALA A 70 -6.22 -11.76 6.32
N ARG A 71 -5.80 -11.42 7.55
CA ARG A 71 -4.80 -12.20 8.29
C ARG A 71 -5.26 -13.62 8.62
N GLU A 72 -6.52 -13.79 9.04
CA GLU A 72 -7.12 -15.11 9.28
C GLU A 72 -7.13 -15.99 8.02
N LYS A 73 -7.19 -15.37 6.84
CA LYS A 73 -7.10 -16.04 5.53
C LYS A 73 -5.65 -16.24 5.05
N GLY A 74 -4.65 -15.91 5.86
CA GLY A 74 -3.23 -16.07 5.54
C GLY A 74 -2.66 -14.98 4.62
N LEU A 75 -3.38 -13.88 4.41
CA LEU A 75 -2.92 -12.76 3.59
C LEU A 75 -2.12 -11.76 4.42
N LEU A 76 -1.08 -11.19 3.82
CA LEU A 76 -0.42 -10.02 4.37
C LEU A 76 -1.32 -8.78 4.25
N VAL A 77 -1.26 -7.90 5.25
CA VAL A 77 -2.00 -6.63 5.26
C VAL A 77 -1.04 -5.46 5.17
N ILE A 78 -1.19 -4.67 4.10
CA ILE A 78 -0.41 -3.44 3.90
C ILE A 78 -1.35 -2.24 4.12
N ALA A 79 -1.24 -1.56 5.26
CA ALA A 79 -2.01 -0.34 5.51
C ALA A 79 -1.46 0.80 4.65
N ASP A 80 -2.24 1.25 3.66
CA ASP A 80 -1.85 2.38 2.83
C ASP A 80 -2.33 3.69 3.44
N ALA A 81 -1.57 4.19 4.42
CA ALA A 81 -1.90 5.37 5.22
C ALA A 81 -0.97 6.58 4.97
N LYS A 82 0.16 6.37 4.29
CA LYS A 82 1.17 7.39 3.92
C LYS A 82 1.57 8.31 5.07
N ARG A 83 1.73 7.75 6.28
CA ARG A 83 2.05 8.53 7.48
C ARG A 83 3.44 9.12 7.41
N GLY A 84 3.63 10.28 8.03
CA GLY A 84 4.92 10.95 8.18
C GLY A 84 4.77 12.06 9.19
N ASP A 85 5.61 12.04 10.22
CA ASP A 85 5.64 13.02 11.31
C ASP A 85 7.02 12.96 11.98
N ILE A 86 7.23 13.65 13.10
CA ILE A 86 8.47 13.62 13.89
C ILE A 86 8.23 13.22 15.35
N GLY A 87 9.30 12.79 16.01
CA GLY A 87 9.34 12.58 17.46
C GLY A 87 8.21 11.69 18.00
N SER A 88 7.54 12.16 19.06
CA SER A 88 6.46 11.43 19.73
C SER A 88 5.25 11.15 18.84
N THR A 89 4.97 12.02 17.86
CA THR A 89 3.83 11.81 16.96
C THR A 89 4.09 10.69 15.97
N ALA A 90 5.31 10.62 15.42
CA ALA A 90 5.74 9.48 14.61
C ALA A 90 5.73 8.17 15.41
N GLN A 91 6.13 8.21 16.69
CA GLN A 91 6.02 7.04 17.59
C GLN A 91 4.56 6.59 17.78
N ALA A 92 3.62 7.53 17.95
CA ALA A 92 2.21 7.20 18.06
C ALA A 92 1.66 6.55 16.77
N TYR A 93 2.03 7.06 15.59
CA TYR A 93 1.67 6.41 14.34
C TYR A 93 2.29 5.02 14.19
N ALA A 94 3.57 4.86 14.51
CA ALA A 94 4.25 3.56 14.43
C ALA A 94 3.59 2.55 15.38
N ALA A 95 3.28 2.95 16.62
CA ALA A 95 2.58 2.11 17.59
C ALA A 95 1.16 1.74 17.12
N ALA A 96 0.40 2.68 16.54
CA ALA A 96 -0.97 2.43 16.10
C ALA A 96 -1.06 1.47 14.91
N TRP A 97 -0.11 1.54 13.97
CA TRP A 97 -0.18 0.78 12.72
C TRP A 97 0.66 -0.50 12.71
N LEU A 98 1.76 -0.53 13.45
CA LEU A 98 2.71 -1.64 13.45
C LEU A 98 2.77 -2.36 14.82
N GLY A 99 2.20 -1.75 15.86
CA GLY A 99 2.06 -2.33 17.19
C GLY A 99 0.62 -2.73 17.51
N GLY A 100 0.47 -3.74 18.37
CA GLY A 100 -0.85 -4.17 18.89
C GLY A 100 -1.59 -5.20 18.04
N GLU A 101 -2.79 -5.57 18.48
CA GLU A 101 -3.59 -6.66 17.90
C GLU A 101 -4.16 -6.34 16.51
N SER A 102 -4.46 -5.06 16.26
CA SER A 102 -4.99 -4.59 14.98
C SER A 102 -3.87 -4.16 14.00
N ALA A 103 -2.59 -4.37 14.34
CA ALA A 103 -1.45 -3.96 13.51
C ALA A 103 -1.50 -4.55 12.09
N ALA A 104 -1.09 -3.75 11.12
CA ALA A 104 -0.80 -4.22 9.77
C ALA A 104 0.52 -5.01 9.74
N ASP A 105 0.80 -5.69 8.63
CA ASP A 105 2.09 -6.33 8.39
C ASP A 105 3.09 -5.34 7.77
N ALA A 106 2.58 -4.37 7.01
CA ALA A 106 3.36 -3.22 6.59
C ALA A 106 2.55 -1.92 6.51
N LEU A 107 3.24 -0.79 6.56
CA LEU A 107 2.67 0.55 6.48
C LEU A 107 3.30 1.36 5.34
N THR A 108 2.49 2.09 4.55
CA THR A 108 3.05 3.10 3.65
C THR A 108 3.39 4.40 4.41
N VAL A 109 4.56 4.97 4.14
CA VAL A 109 5.08 6.15 4.85
C VAL A 109 5.66 7.19 3.90
N ASN A 110 5.55 8.46 4.26
CA ASN A 110 6.10 9.60 3.51
C ASN A 110 7.43 10.05 4.15
N PRO A 111 8.57 9.96 3.44
CA PRO A 111 9.90 10.23 4.01
C PRO A 111 10.29 11.71 4.03
N TYR A 112 9.38 12.63 3.68
CA TYR A 112 9.71 14.04 3.46
C TYR A 112 10.44 14.71 4.64
N LEU A 113 10.14 14.29 5.86
CA LEU A 113 10.73 14.85 7.09
C LEU A 113 12.10 14.27 7.43
N GLY A 114 12.64 13.36 6.61
CA GLY A 114 13.99 12.84 6.78
C GLY A 114 14.10 11.66 7.75
N THR A 115 15.34 11.38 8.18
CA THR A 115 15.68 10.15 8.92
C THR A 115 15.11 10.13 10.33
N ASP A 116 15.10 11.26 11.03
CA ASP A 116 14.53 11.40 12.37
C ASP A 116 13.00 11.21 12.40
N GLY A 117 12.30 11.63 11.33
CA GLY A 117 10.89 11.28 11.14
C GLY A 117 10.64 9.80 10.84
N MET A 118 11.61 9.13 10.19
CA MET A 118 11.53 7.72 9.82
C MET A 118 11.91 6.75 10.95
N GLU A 119 12.85 7.14 11.82
CA GLU A 119 13.41 6.24 12.84
C GLU A 119 12.35 5.58 13.75
N PRO A 120 11.28 6.26 14.21
CA PRO A 120 10.24 5.60 15.00
C PRO A 120 9.55 4.43 14.26
N PHE A 121 9.36 4.54 12.95
CA PHE A 121 8.80 3.47 12.13
C PHE A 121 9.80 2.34 11.91
N LEU A 122 11.08 2.66 11.67
CA LEU A 122 12.15 1.66 11.55
C LEU A 122 12.32 0.87 12.85
N ALA A 123 12.32 1.55 14.00
CA ALA A 123 12.38 0.92 15.31
C ALA A 123 11.18 -0.01 15.56
N ALA A 124 9.97 0.39 15.17
CA ALA A 124 8.79 -0.48 15.24
C ALA A 124 8.92 -1.71 14.33
N CYS A 125 9.49 -1.57 13.13
CA CYS A 125 9.73 -2.70 12.23
C CYS A 125 10.69 -3.72 12.84
N ARG A 126 11.82 -3.28 13.41
CA ARG A 126 12.75 -4.15 14.13
C ARG A 126 12.08 -4.84 15.32
N LYS A 127 11.32 -4.08 16.11
CA LYS A 127 10.69 -4.57 17.34
C LYS A 127 9.57 -5.58 17.09
N PHE A 128 8.73 -5.34 16.09
CA PHE A 128 7.49 -6.09 15.87
C PHE A 128 7.55 -6.99 14.64
N ASN A 129 8.70 -7.10 13.98
CA ASN A 129 8.90 -7.85 12.73
C ASN A 129 7.88 -7.42 11.65
N LYS A 130 7.87 -6.12 11.35
CA LYS A 130 6.95 -5.48 10.39
C LYS A 130 7.71 -4.82 9.25
N GLY A 131 6.99 -4.42 8.20
CA GLY A 131 7.56 -3.74 7.04
C GLY A 131 7.07 -2.31 6.83
N LEU A 132 7.79 -1.57 5.99
CA LEU A 132 7.37 -0.26 5.47
C LEU A 132 7.36 -0.27 3.95
N PHE A 133 6.57 0.61 3.36
CA PHE A 133 6.70 1.00 1.95
C PHE A 133 6.84 2.52 1.87
N VAL A 134 8.07 2.97 1.63
CA VAL A 134 8.42 4.39 1.60
C VAL A 134 8.05 4.99 0.24
N LEU A 135 7.42 6.15 0.20
CA LEU A 135 7.14 6.85 -1.06
C LEU A 135 8.46 7.29 -1.74
N VAL A 136 8.74 6.77 -2.94
CA VAL A 136 9.95 7.11 -3.72
C VAL A 136 9.58 7.82 -5.03
N ARG A 137 8.92 7.10 -5.94
CA ARG A 137 8.48 7.63 -7.25
C ARG A 137 7.02 7.26 -7.48
N THR A 138 6.11 8.20 -7.40
CA THR A 138 4.66 7.91 -7.51
C THR A 138 4.15 8.05 -8.95
N SER A 139 2.98 7.47 -9.23
CA SER A 139 2.39 7.40 -10.58
C SER A 139 1.46 8.57 -10.95
N ASN A 140 1.24 9.52 -10.04
CA ASN A 140 0.35 10.67 -10.30
C ASN A 140 1.02 11.71 -11.22
N PRO A 141 0.23 12.47 -12.00
CA PRO A 141 0.77 13.49 -12.92
C PRO A 141 1.65 14.55 -12.24
N SER A 142 1.28 15.01 -11.04
CA SER A 142 2.04 16.01 -10.28
C SER A 142 3.29 15.47 -9.58
N ALA A 143 3.64 14.18 -9.75
CA ALA A 143 4.83 13.60 -9.14
C ALA A 143 6.10 14.38 -9.52
N ALA A 144 6.18 14.85 -10.76
CA ALA A 144 7.31 15.60 -11.29
C ALA A 144 7.56 16.95 -10.58
N GLU A 145 6.55 17.55 -9.93
CA GLU A 145 6.69 18.87 -9.27
C GLU A 145 7.74 18.87 -8.17
N LEU A 146 7.87 17.76 -7.44
CA LEU A 146 8.88 17.60 -6.39
C LEU A 146 9.88 16.51 -6.72
N GLN A 147 9.43 15.36 -7.21
CA GLN A 147 10.26 14.16 -7.29
C GLN A 147 11.32 14.25 -8.39
N ASP A 148 11.10 15.11 -9.39
CA ASP A 148 12.02 15.30 -10.52
C ASP A 148 12.89 16.56 -10.33
N LEU A 149 12.76 17.27 -9.21
CA LEU A 149 13.66 18.38 -8.87
C LEU A 149 15.10 17.87 -8.77
N GLU A 150 16.02 18.56 -9.46
CA GLU A 150 17.44 18.23 -9.38
C GLU A 150 18.05 18.72 -8.06
N VAL A 151 18.69 17.80 -7.33
CA VAL A 151 19.38 18.08 -6.07
C VAL A 151 20.79 17.51 -6.16
N GLU A 152 21.76 18.39 -6.38
CA GLU A 152 23.17 18.04 -6.60
C GLU A 152 23.39 17.09 -7.79
N GLY A 153 22.65 17.32 -8.89
CA GLY A 153 22.85 16.59 -10.16
C GLY A 153 22.14 15.23 -10.25
N GLU A 154 21.29 14.87 -9.29
CA GLU A 154 20.36 13.74 -9.41
C GLU A 154 18.94 14.17 -9.01
N PRO A 155 17.88 13.54 -9.57
CA PRO A 155 16.51 13.87 -9.21
C PRO A 155 16.20 13.49 -7.76
N LEU A 156 15.31 14.23 -7.11
CA LEU A 156 14.95 14.01 -5.71
C LEU A 156 14.49 12.58 -5.42
N TYR A 157 13.75 11.92 -6.32
CA TYR A 157 13.36 10.52 -6.11
C TYR A 157 14.56 9.58 -5.97
N ALA A 158 15.67 9.85 -6.67
CA ALA A 158 16.88 9.04 -6.61
C ALA A 158 17.59 9.22 -5.25
N ARG A 159 17.59 10.45 -4.72
CA ARG A 159 18.03 10.74 -3.34
C ARG A 159 17.22 9.96 -2.31
N VAL A 160 15.90 9.98 -2.45
CA VAL A 160 15.01 9.22 -1.56
C VAL A 160 15.26 7.73 -1.69
N ALA A 161 15.48 7.20 -2.89
CA ALA A 161 15.85 5.79 -3.09
C ALA A 161 17.15 5.44 -2.35
N ARG A 162 18.18 6.30 -2.36
CA ARG A 162 19.40 6.07 -1.58
C ARG A 162 19.17 6.10 -0.07
N LEU A 163 18.26 6.93 0.43
CA LEU A 163 17.86 6.91 1.85
C LEU A 163 17.15 5.59 2.20
N VAL A 164 16.25 5.12 1.33
CA VAL A 164 15.63 3.79 1.48
C VAL A 164 16.68 2.69 1.49
N ALA A 165 17.70 2.76 0.64
CA ALA A 165 18.82 1.82 0.65
C ALA A 165 19.57 1.85 1.99
N LYS A 166 19.86 3.05 2.50
CA LYS A 166 20.53 3.25 3.78
C LYS A 166 19.74 2.62 4.93
N TRP A 167 18.43 2.87 5.02
CA TRP A 167 17.58 2.31 6.07
C TRP A 167 17.35 0.81 5.89
N GLY A 168 17.16 0.35 4.66
CA GLY A 168 16.84 -1.04 4.35
C GLY A 168 18.02 -2.01 4.39
N ASN A 169 19.25 -1.50 4.34
CA ASN A 169 20.47 -2.33 4.44
C ASN A 169 20.85 -2.71 5.88
N ASP A 170 20.10 -2.26 6.86
CA ASP A 170 20.22 -2.69 8.26
C ASP A 170 20.04 -4.22 8.36
N PRO A 171 21.04 -4.96 8.90
CA PRO A 171 20.97 -6.41 9.06
C PRO A 171 19.73 -6.90 9.83
N ASP A 172 19.24 -6.13 10.81
CA ASP A 172 18.07 -6.51 11.61
C ASP A 172 16.76 -6.41 10.82
N LEU A 173 16.79 -5.77 9.65
CA LEU A 173 15.64 -5.61 8.75
C LEU A 173 15.73 -6.50 7.51
N ILE A 174 16.83 -7.23 7.30
CA ILE A 174 16.97 -8.21 6.21
C ILE A 174 16.34 -9.53 6.63
N GLY A 175 15.28 -9.92 5.93
CA GLY A 175 14.60 -11.21 6.13
C GLY A 175 15.40 -12.39 5.57
N ALA A 176 14.94 -13.60 5.89
CA ALA A 176 15.61 -14.85 5.48
C ALA A 176 15.74 -15.04 3.96
N CYS A 177 14.88 -14.40 3.17
CA CYS A 177 14.94 -14.42 1.70
C CYS A 177 15.91 -13.38 1.12
N GLY A 178 16.68 -12.67 1.95
CA GLY A 178 17.64 -11.66 1.53
C GLY A 178 17.04 -10.30 1.18
N PHE A 179 15.71 -10.14 1.28
CA PHE A 179 15.02 -8.86 1.09
C PHE A 179 14.87 -8.10 2.40
N SER A 180 14.94 -6.78 2.31
CA SER A 180 14.64 -5.86 3.40
C SER A 180 13.14 -5.77 3.66
N SER A 181 12.79 -5.61 4.94
CA SER A 181 11.45 -5.22 5.39
C SER A 181 11.10 -3.76 5.04
N ILE A 182 12.09 -2.97 4.61
CA ILE A 182 11.89 -1.60 4.13
C ILE A 182 11.76 -1.63 2.61
N GLY A 183 10.51 -1.58 2.16
CA GLY A 183 10.06 -1.48 0.78
C GLY A 183 10.03 -0.04 0.25
N ALA A 184 9.83 0.08 -1.06
CA ALA A 184 9.66 1.35 -1.77
C ALA A 184 8.34 1.36 -2.56
N VAL A 185 7.66 2.50 -2.62
CA VAL A 185 6.54 2.73 -3.54
C VAL A 185 7.10 3.33 -4.82
N VAL A 186 6.96 2.58 -5.91
CA VAL A 186 7.47 2.94 -7.25
C VAL A 186 6.36 2.69 -8.26
N GLY A 187 5.83 3.76 -8.87
CA GLY A 187 4.70 3.69 -9.80
C GLY A 187 5.04 3.02 -11.13
N ALA A 188 4.08 2.30 -11.71
CA ALA A 188 4.24 1.62 -13.00
C ALA A 188 4.42 2.58 -14.20
N THR A 189 4.05 3.86 -14.05
CA THR A 189 4.06 4.86 -15.14
C THR A 189 5.47 5.19 -15.66
N TRP A 190 6.51 4.86 -14.90
CA TRP A 190 7.88 5.32 -15.12
C TRP A 190 8.86 4.14 -15.21
N PRO A 191 8.80 3.30 -16.26
CA PRO A 191 9.55 2.03 -16.31
C PRO A 191 11.08 2.24 -16.39
N THR A 192 11.54 3.37 -16.95
CA THR A 192 12.97 3.71 -16.97
C THR A 192 13.48 4.04 -15.57
N GLU A 193 12.76 4.89 -14.85
CA GLU A 193 13.04 5.28 -13.48
C GLU A 193 12.94 4.08 -12.54
N ALA A 194 11.94 3.20 -12.73
CA ALA A 194 11.79 1.97 -11.97
C ALA A 194 13.03 1.07 -12.10
N ARG A 195 13.61 0.94 -13.30
CA ARG A 195 14.87 0.20 -13.53
C ARG A 195 16.06 0.85 -12.82
N LEU A 196 16.18 2.17 -12.89
CA LEU A 196 17.24 2.91 -12.20
C LEU A 196 17.13 2.74 -10.67
N ILE A 197 15.92 2.86 -10.13
CA ILE A 197 15.66 2.67 -8.69
C ILE A 197 15.92 1.21 -8.30
N ARG A 198 15.55 0.22 -9.12
CA ARG A 198 15.84 -1.20 -8.89
C ARG A 198 17.34 -1.47 -8.79
N ALA A 199 18.16 -0.83 -9.62
CA ALA A 199 19.61 -0.95 -9.54
C ALA A 199 20.18 -0.40 -8.22
N VAL A 200 19.60 0.68 -7.66
CA VAL A 200 19.97 1.24 -6.35
C VAL A 200 19.45 0.38 -5.19
N LEU A 201 18.31 -0.29 -5.39
CA LEU A 201 17.56 -1.02 -4.37
C LEU A 201 17.41 -2.52 -4.71
N PRO A 202 18.51 -3.29 -4.84
CA PRO A 202 18.44 -4.68 -5.30
C PRO A 202 17.73 -5.62 -4.31
N ARG A 203 17.73 -5.29 -3.01
CA ARG A 203 17.14 -6.10 -1.93
C ARG A 203 15.82 -5.55 -1.39
N THR A 204 15.18 -4.63 -2.10
CA THR A 204 13.97 -3.93 -1.62
C THR A 204 12.74 -4.42 -2.33
N PHE A 205 11.64 -4.68 -1.61
CA PHE A 205 10.35 -4.92 -2.26
C PHE A 205 9.76 -3.62 -2.81
N PHE A 206 9.33 -3.63 -4.07
CA PHE A 206 8.60 -2.51 -4.66
C PHE A 206 7.10 -2.74 -4.55
N LEU A 207 6.39 -1.80 -3.92
CA LEU A 207 4.95 -1.69 -4.05
C LEU A 207 4.64 -0.83 -5.27
N ILE A 208 4.05 -1.45 -6.30
CA ILE A 208 3.80 -0.83 -7.60
C ILE A 208 2.32 -0.49 -7.74
N PRO A 209 1.90 0.76 -7.47
CA PRO A 209 0.53 1.20 -7.75
C PRO A 209 0.34 1.46 -9.26
N GLY A 210 -0.92 1.38 -9.68
CA GLY A 210 -1.36 1.95 -10.96
C GLY A 210 -1.70 0.95 -12.07
N TYR A 211 -1.61 -0.36 -11.82
CA TYR A 211 -1.96 -1.37 -12.81
C TYR A 211 -3.42 -1.22 -13.29
N GLY A 212 -3.59 -1.18 -14.62
CA GLY A 212 -4.86 -1.07 -15.34
C GLY A 212 -5.54 0.30 -15.27
N ALA A 213 -5.69 0.90 -14.08
CA ALA A 213 -6.50 2.12 -13.91
C ALA A 213 -5.78 3.43 -14.27
N GLN A 214 -4.45 3.42 -14.30
CA GLN A 214 -3.60 4.59 -14.63
C GLN A 214 -2.75 4.34 -15.88
N GLY A 215 -3.19 3.42 -16.74
CA GLY A 215 -2.49 3.06 -17.98
C GLY A 215 -1.34 2.06 -17.82
N GLY A 216 -0.95 1.68 -16.59
CA GLY A 216 0.11 0.70 -16.37
C GLY A 216 -0.30 -0.70 -16.84
N ALA A 217 0.41 -1.23 -17.83
CA ALA A 217 0.30 -2.60 -18.29
C ALA A 217 1.22 -3.53 -17.46
N ALA A 218 1.06 -4.84 -17.65
CA ALA A 218 1.94 -5.84 -17.01
C ALA A 218 3.42 -5.61 -17.39
N ALA A 219 3.69 -5.26 -18.65
CA ALA A 219 5.03 -4.96 -19.14
C ALA A 219 5.70 -3.77 -18.43
N ASP A 220 4.94 -2.73 -18.08
CA ASP A 220 5.48 -1.57 -17.36
C ASP A 220 5.84 -1.93 -15.91
N CYS A 221 5.04 -2.81 -15.29
CA CYS A 221 5.27 -3.30 -13.94
C CYS A 221 6.52 -4.21 -13.87
N ALA A 222 6.86 -4.91 -14.95
CA ALA A 222 8.01 -5.81 -15.03
C ALA A 222 9.33 -5.10 -14.68
N ALA A 223 9.43 -3.80 -14.98
CA ALA A 223 10.60 -2.97 -14.65
C ALA A 223 10.91 -2.90 -13.14
N GLY A 224 9.92 -3.17 -12.28
CA GLY A 224 10.10 -3.19 -10.84
C GLY A 224 10.53 -4.54 -10.26
N PHE A 225 10.50 -5.63 -11.02
CA PHE A 225 10.94 -6.95 -10.55
C PHE A 225 12.46 -7.11 -10.60
N THR A 226 12.99 -8.05 -9.82
CA THR A 226 14.38 -8.51 -9.96
C THR A 226 14.55 -9.38 -11.20
N SER A 227 15.80 -9.68 -11.58
CA SER A 227 16.11 -10.64 -12.66
C SER A 227 15.61 -12.06 -12.40
N GLU A 228 15.27 -12.38 -11.15
CA GLU A 228 14.68 -13.66 -10.74
C GLU A 228 13.15 -13.60 -10.65
N ASN A 229 12.53 -12.50 -11.11
CA ASN A 229 11.07 -12.30 -11.13
C ASN A 229 10.40 -12.24 -9.76
N TYR A 230 11.13 -11.76 -8.74
CA TYR A 230 10.62 -11.46 -7.41
C TYR A 230 10.80 -9.97 -7.06
N GLY A 231 10.56 -9.59 -5.81
CA GLY A 231 10.89 -8.27 -5.29
C GLY A 231 9.88 -7.16 -5.63
N ALA A 232 8.70 -7.49 -6.17
CA ALA A 232 7.63 -6.52 -6.39
C ALA A 232 6.25 -7.06 -6.03
N LEU A 233 5.39 -6.16 -5.52
CA LEU A 233 3.97 -6.34 -5.27
C LEU A 233 3.21 -5.34 -6.14
N VAL A 234 2.54 -5.82 -7.17
CA VAL A 234 1.75 -4.97 -8.06
C VAL A 234 0.35 -4.80 -7.48
N ASN A 235 -0.02 -3.56 -7.18
CA ASN A 235 -1.33 -3.24 -6.65
C ASN A 235 -2.31 -2.86 -7.76
N ALA A 236 -3.47 -3.52 -7.74
CA ALA A 236 -4.63 -3.16 -8.53
C ALA A 236 -5.84 -2.97 -7.59
N SER A 237 -6.65 -1.94 -7.85
CA SER A 237 -7.85 -1.64 -7.08
C SER A 237 -9.07 -1.69 -7.99
N ARG A 238 -9.45 -0.57 -8.61
CA ARG A 238 -10.65 -0.47 -9.48
C ARG A 238 -10.71 -1.53 -10.58
N SER A 239 -9.58 -1.89 -11.19
CA SER A 239 -9.50 -2.92 -12.23
C SER A 239 -9.88 -4.33 -11.73
N LEU A 240 -9.81 -4.57 -10.42
CA LEU A 240 -10.23 -5.82 -9.77
C LEU A 240 -11.62 -5.68 -9.15
N ILE A 241 -11.80 -4.73 -8.22
CA ILE A 241 -13.02 -4.63 -7.39
C ILE A 241 -14.25 -4.12 -8.18
N ALA A 242 -14.03 -3.49 -9.33
CA ALA A 242 -15.08 -3.04 -10.24
C ALA A 242 -15.05 -3.81 -11.57
N ALA A 243 -14.36 -4.96 -11.64
CA ALA A 243 -14.26 -5.78 -12.85
C ALA A 243 -15.65 -6.14 -13.41
N TRP A 244 -16.61 -6.46 -12.55
CA TRP A 244 -17.99 -6.79 -12.90
C TRP A 244 -18.73 -5.70 -13.70
N ARG A 245 -18.29 -4.44 -13.64
CA ARG A 245 -18.87 -3.35 -14.42
C ARG A 245 -18.41 -3.35 -15.89
N ASN A 246 -17.38 -4.12 -16.22
CA ASN A 246 -16.83 -4.21 -17.56
C ASN A 246 -17.41 -5.44 -18.30
N ALA A 247 -18.65 -5.29 -18.76
CA ALA A 247 -19.41 -6.34 -19.43
C ALA A 247 -18.82 -6.78 -20.80
N SER A 248 -17.89 -6.01 -21.38
CA SER A 248 -17.18 -6.41 -22.61
C SER A 248 -15.98 -7.29 -22.34
N ARG A 249 -15.44 -7.26 -21.11
CA ARG A 249 -14.28 -8.06 -20.70
C ARG A 249 -14.65 -9.23 -19.77
N TYR A 250 -15.74 -9.12 -19.04
CA TYR A 250 -16.24 -10.13 -18.10
C TYR A 250 -17.72 -10.39 -18.35
N ALA A 251 -18.21 -11.60 -18.04
CA ALA A 251 -19.59 -11.99 -18.33
C ALA A 251 -20.60 -10.98 -17.74
N ALA A 252 -21.51 -10.48 -18.56
CA ALA A 252 -22.55 -9.55 -18.14
C ALA A 252 -23.44 -10.22 -17.07
N GLY A 253 -23.63 -9.55 -15.94
CA GLY A 253 -24.39 -10.11 -14.80
C GLY A 253 -23.63 -11.10 -13.93
N ALA A 254 -22.31 -11.27 -14.13
CA ALA A 254 -21.49 -12.06 -13.22
C ALA A 254 -21.50 -11.46 -11.80
N ASP A 255 -21.51 -12.35 -10.80
CA ASP A 255 -21.24 -12.01 -9.40
C ASP A 255 -19.94 -11.19 -9.31
N TYR A 256 -19.97 -10.08 -8.57
CA TYR A 256 -18.84 -9.17 -8.46
C TYR A 256 -17.59 -9.87 -7.92
N ALA A 257 -17.74 -10.82 -7.01
CA ALA A 257 -16.63 -11.57 -6.44
C ALA A 257 -16.00 -12.52 -7.47
N ALA A 258 -16.82 -13.19 -8.28
CA ALA A 258 -16.35 -14.06 -9.37
C ALA A 258 -15.62 -13.26 -10.47
N ALA A 259 -16.13 -12.07 -10.81
CA ALA A 259 -15.47 -11.16 -11.75
C ALA A 259 -14.13 -10.66 -11.20
N THR A 260 -14.06 -10.31 -9.91
CA THR A 260 -12.81 -9.92 -9.25
C THR A 260 -11.78 -11.05 -9.26
N ARG A 261 -12.18 -12.29 -8.95
CA ARG A 261 -11.28 -13.45 -9.03
C ARG A 261 -10.73 -13.66 -10.44
N THR A 262 -11.61 -13.59 -11.45
CA THR A 262 -11.22 -13.72 -12.87
C THR A 262 -10.20 -12.64 -13.26
N ALA A 263 -10.44 -11.40 -12.85
CA ALA A 263 -9.53 -10.29 -13.10
C ALA A 263 -8.17 -10.48 -12.40
N ALA A 264 -8.16 -10.99 -11.17
CA ALA A 264 -6.94 -11.24 -10.40
C ALA A 264 -6.09 -12.37 -11.00
N LEU A 265 -6.71 -13.49 -11.39
CA LEU A 265 -6.04 -14.59 -12.09
C LEU A 265 -5.38 -14.10 -13.38
N ARG A 266 -6.14 -13.35 -14.19
CA ARG A 266 -5.63 -12.76 -15.42
C ARG A 266 -4.45 -11.82 -15.17
N MET A 267 -4.58 -10.91 -14.20
CA MET A 267 -3.49 -9.99 -13.84
C MET A 267 -2.23 -10.76 -13.44
N ARG A 268 -2.37 -11.80 -12.61
CA ARG A 268 -1.25 -12.67 -12.22
C ARG A 268 -0.58 -13.31 -13.44
N ASP A 269 -1.37 -13.85 -14.36
CA ASP A 269 -0.84 -14.54 -15.53
C ASP A 269 -0.18 -13.58 -16.52
N GLU A 270 -0.74 -12.38 -16.72
CA GLU A 270 -0.12 -11.32 -17.51
C GLU A 270 1.20 -10.83 -16.89
N LEU A 271 1.26 -10.66 -15.55
CA LEU A 271 2.49 -10.27 -14.86
C LEU A 271 3.56 -11.35 -14.94
N ARG A 272 3.19 -12.63 -14.81
CA ARG A 272 4.12 -13.74 -14.99
C ARG A 272 4.66 -13.80 -16.41
N ALA A 273 3.80 -13.61 -17.41
CA ALA A 273 4.21 -13.59 -18.81
C ALA A 273 5.12 -12.40 -19.15
N ALA A 274 4.92 -11.25 -18.51
CA ALA A 274 5.74 -10.06 -18.71
C ALA A 274 7.08 -10.08 -17.95
N ALA A 275 7.19 -10.90 -16.90
CA ALA A 275 8.40 -11.08 -16.12
C ALA A 275 9.33 -12.16 -16.71
N LEU A 276 8.78 -13.13 -17.46
CA LEU A 276 9.55 -14.10 -18.25
C LEU A 276 10.22 -13.44 -19.46
#